data_AF-A0AAU9TL05-F1
#
_entry.id   AF-A0AAU9TL05-F1
#
_cell.length_a   1.000
_cell.length_b   1.000
_cell.length_c   1.000
_cell.angle_alpha   90.00
_cell.angle_beta   90.00
_cell.angle_gamma   90.00
#
_symmetry.space_group_name_H-M   'P 1'
#
loop_
_entity.id
_entity.type
_entity.pdbx_description
1 polymer ?
#
loop_
_entity_poly.entity_id
_entity_poly.type
_entity_poly.pdbx_seq_one_letter_code
_entity_poly.pdbx_strand_id
1 'polypeptide(L)'
;MTSIPFGLATAPKAFSMLTNWVAQFLQNRHIIRILVYLDDYLIAHQNENVFREHVKITVEVLESLGWQINYEKSVLCPKKSLVNLGIQWQPWDNQKSLTAEEIVHIIGTVESVLLQGQITLKSAQKIVGLLNFASFAVPRGRLNHRHLLLLKISLESKGQKKALPLPQKVIDELVWWRTNCELTTPIHYPPPTNYLATDALGQAWGCQLNNVALSGRKEEVTKYSNALE
;
A
#
# COMPACT_ATOMS: atom_id res chain seq x y z
N MET A 1 -2.38 -36.43 13.44
CA MET A 1 -3.05 -35.42 12.61
C MET A 1 -1.98 -34.75 11.77
N THR A 2 -2.00 -34.91 10.45
CA THR A 2 -1.02 -34.31 9.53
C THR A 2 -1.49 -32.90 9.17
N SER A 3 -0.68 -31.88 9.45
CA SER A 3 -1.00 -30.46 9.21
C SER A 3 0.01 -29.83 8.26
N ILE A 4 -0.36 -28.67 7.68
CA ILE A 4 0.58 -27.88 6.89
C ILE A 4 1.58 -27.22 7.87
N PRO A 5 2.89 -27.46 7.73
CA PRO A 5 3.88 -26.88 8.63
C PRO A 5 4.06 -25.37 8.38
N PHE A 6 4.18 -24.60 9.46
CA PHE A 6 4.60 -23.21 9.39
C PHE A 6 6.02 -23.10 8.83
N GLY A 7 6.28 -22.07 8.03
CA GLY A 7 7.59 -21.81 7.43
C GLY A 7 7.88 -22.55 6.12
N LEU A 8 6.97 -23.42 5.66
CA LEU A 8 7.08 -24.01 4.33
C LEU A 8 6.74 -22.98 3.25
N ALA A 9 7.62 -22.78 2.29
CA ALA A 9 7.46 -21.78 1.24
C ALA A 9 6.18 -21.95 0.39
N THR A 10 5.66 -23.18 0.26
CA THR A 10 4.44 -23.49 -0.49
C THR A 10 3.16 -23.39 0.35
N ALA A 11 3.26 -23.34 1.67
CA ALA A 11 2.11 -23.30 2.57
C ALA A 11 1.17 -22.09 2.31
N PRO A 12 1.68 -20.84 2.12
CA PRO A 12 0.82 -19.69 1.87
C PRO A 12 -0.01 -19.83 0.59
N LYS A 13 0.56 -20.46 -0.45
CA LYS A 13 -0.15 -20.72 -1.71
C LYS A 13 -1.27 -21.73 -1.51
N ALA A 14 -0.96 -22.87 -0.87
CA ALA A 14 -1.96 -23.91 -0.62
C ALA A 14 -3.11 -23.39 0.25
N PHE A 15 -2.77 -22.64 1.31
CA PHE A 15 -3.76 -22.05 2.20
C PHE A 15 -4.60 -20.99 1.49
N SER A 16 -3.98 -20.08 0.72
CA SER A 16 -4.70 -19.10 -0.10
C SER A 16 -5.67 -19.75 -1.09
N MET A 17 -5.30 -20.87 -1.72
CA MET A 17 -6.22 -21.57 -2.64
C MET A 17 -7.47 -22.05 -1.92
N LEU A 18 -7.30 -22.61 -0.72
CA LEU A 18 -8.38 -23.11 0.10
C LEU A 18 -9.28 -21.98 0.60
N THR A 19 -8.70 -20.92 1.18
CA THR A 19 -9.49 -19.81 1.72
C THR A 19 -10.22 -19.02 0.63
N ASN A 20 -9.61 -18.86 -0.55
CA ASN A 20 -10.29 -18.28 -1.71
C ASN A 20 -11.43 -19.17 -2.23
N TRP A 21 -11.29 -20.50 -2.21
CA TRP A 21 -12.38 -21.39 -2.59
C TRP A 21 -13.60 -21.23 -1.64
N VAL A 22 -13.36 -21.16 -0.34
CA VAL A 22 -14.42 -20.89 0.65
C VAL A 22 -15.06 -19.51 0.41
N ALA A 23 -14.25 -18.49 0.13
CA ALA A 23 -14.73 -17.16 -0.19
C ALA A 23 -15.65 -17.17 -1.43
N GLN A 24 -15.24 -17.85 -2.50
CA GLN A 24 -16.05 -18.01 -3.71
C GLN A 24 -17.35 -18.75 -3.43
N PHE A 25 -17.32 -19.79 -2.60
CA PHE A 25 -18.53 -20.49 -2.17
C PHE A 25 -19.51 -19.53 -1.47
N LEU A 26 -19.04 -18.72 -0.52
CA LEU A 26 -19.84 -17.72 0.19
C LEU A 26 -20.39 -16.63 -0.76
N GLN A 27 -19.56 -16.14 -1.68
CA GLN A 27 -19.97 -15.15 -2.68
C GLN A 27 -21.09 -15.70 -3.58
N ASN A 28 -20.93 -16.92 -4.09
CA ASN A 28 -21.87 -17.49 -5.07
C ASN A 28 -23.18 -17.97 -4.44
N ARG A 29 -23.13 -18.53 -3.23
CA ARG A 29 -24.31 -19.10 -2.56
C ARG A 29 -25.12 -18.05 -1.81
N HIS A 30 -24.46 -17.05 -1.23
CA HIS A 30 -25.06 -16.12 -0.29
C HIS A 30 -24.90 -14.64 -0.70
N ILE A 31 -24.26 -14.35 -1.85
CA ILE A 31 -24.08 -12.99 -2.39
C ILE A 31 -23.35 -12.09 -1.37
N ILE A 32 -22.43 -12.68 -0.61
CA ILE A 32 -21.66 -11.98 0.42
C ILE A 32 -20.47 -11.28 -0.25
N ARG A 33 -20.35 -9.96 -0.10
CA ARG A 33 -19.13 -9.25 -0.49
C ARG A 33 -18.04 -9.52 0.54
N ILE A 34 -17.04 -10.29 0.12
CA ILE A 34 -15.95 -10.76 0.97
C ILE A 34 -14.63 -10.64 0.24
N LEU A 35 -13.62 -10.13 0.92
CA LEU A 35 -12.22 -10.10 0.51
C LEU A 35 -11.45 -11.04 1.43
N VAL A 36 -10.54 -11.82 0.87
CA VAL A 36 -9.70 -12.74 1.65
C VAL A 36 -8.23 -12.50 1.35
N TYR A 37 -7.43 -12.46 2.41
CA TYR A 37 -5.98 -12.42 2.33
C TYR A 37 -5.40 -13.44 3.30
N LEU A 38 -4.87 -14.54 2.77
CA LEU A 38 -4.39 -15.68 3.58
C LEU A 38 -5.48 -16.14 4.57
N ASP A 39 -5.30 -15.85 5.86
CA ASP A 39 -6.17 -16.15 7.00
C ASP A 39 -7.16 -15.04 7.36
N ASP A 40 -7.01 -13.85 6.80
CA ASP A 40 -7.89 -12.71 7.06
C ASP A 40 -9.10 -12.70 6.11
N TYR A 41 -10.31 -12.72 6.69
CA TYR A 41 -11.57 -12.55 5.98
C TYR A 41 -12.15 -11.16 6.30
N LEU A 42 -12.44 -10.37 5.26
CA LEU A 42 -13.03 -9.05 5.36
C LEU A 42 -14.37 -9.01 4.64
N ILE A 43 -15.45 -8.86 5.39
CA ILE A 43 -16.83 -8.77 4.87
C ILE A 43 -17.27 -7.32 4.84
N ALA A 44 -18.02 -6.91 3.81
CA ALA A 44 -18.51 -5.54 3.69
C ALA A 44 -19.98 -5.47 3.27
N HIS A 45 -20.80 -4.77 4.04
CA HIS A 45 -22.21 -4.49 3.71
C HIS A 45 -22.64 -3.09 4.19
N GLN A 46 -23.48 -2.38 3.42
CA GLN A 46 -23.96 -1.03 3.80
C GLN A 46 -25.07 -1.10 4.85
N ASN A 47 -25.91 -2.13 4.80
CA ASN A 47 -26.95 -2.39 5.79
C ASN A 47 -26.38 -3.23 6.95
N GLU A 48 -26.57 -2.75 8.17
CA GLU A 48 -26.06 -3.37 9.40
C GLU A 48 -26.66 -4.76 9.68
N ASN A 49 -27.96 -4.94 9.46
CA ASN A 49 -28.64 -6.20 9.75
C ASN A 49 -28.17 -7.29 8.79
N VAL A 50 -28.06 -6.95 7.51
CA VAL A 50 -27.53 -7.86 6.48
C VAL A 50 -26.06 -8.17 6.74
N PHE A 51 -25.26 -7.20 7.20
CA PHE A 51 -23.88 -7.46 7.61
C PHE A 51 -23.82 -8.52 8.72
N ARG A 52 -24.65 -8.39 9.76
CA ARG A 52 -24.68 -9.33 10.89
C ARG A 52 -25.07 -10.74 10.42
N GLU A 53 -26.03 -10.84 9.51
CA GLU A 53 -26.43 -12.10 8.89
C GLU A 53 -25.26 -12.72 8.08
N HIS A 54 -24.59 -11.92 7.24
CA HIS A 54 -23.45 -12.38 6.45
C HIS A 54 -22.29 -12.87 7.34
N VAL A 55 -22.00 -12.16 8.43
CA VAL A 55 -20.99 -12.59 9.41
C VAL A 55 -21.40 -13.91 10.04
N LYS A 56 -22.65 -14.04 10.48
CA LYS A 56 -23.16 -15.29 11.07
C LYS A 56 -23.01 -16.48 10.11
N ILE A 57 -23.48 -16.34 8.87
CA ILE A 57 -23.36 -17.38 7.83
C ILE A 57 -21.89 -17.74 7.60
N THR A 58 -21.01 -16.74 7.51
CA THR A 58 -19.58 -16.97 7.26
C THR A 58 -18.92 -17.73 8.41
N VAL A 59 -19.22 -17.35 9.66
CA VAL A 59 -18.74 -18.03 10.86
C VAL A 59 -19.20 -19.48 10.88
N GLU A 60 -20.51 -19.73 10.68
CA GLU A 60 -21.08 -21.08 10.65
C GLU A 60 -20.44 -21.96 9.56
N VAL A 61 -20.23 -21.42 8.36
CA VAL A 61 -19.57 -22.14 7.27
C VAL A 61 -18.12 -22.45 7.62
N LEU A 62 -17.35 -21.49 8.13
CA LEU A 62 -15.95 -21.70 8.50
C LEU A 62 -15.82 -22.77 9.59
N GLU A 63 -16.64 -22.69 10.65
CA GLU A 63 -16.64 -23.69 11.73
C GLU A 63 -17.06 -25.07 11.23
N SER A 64 -18.06 -25.15 10.33
CA SER A 64 -18.48 -26.42 9.72
C SER A 64 -17.38 -27.10 8.89
N LEU A 65 -16.47 -26.30 8.32
CA LEU A 65 -15.31 -26.76 7.57
C LEU A 65 -14.10 -27.05 8.49
N GLY A 66 -14.22 -26.83 9.79
CA GLY A 66 -13.19 -27.10 10.79
C GLY A 66 -12.24 -25.95 11.08
N TRP A 67 -12.51 -24.73 10.59
CA TRP A 67 -11.69 -23.56 10.94
C TRP A 67 -11.89 -23.19 12.40
N GLN A 68 -10.80 -22.74 13.02
CA GLN A 68 -10.81 -22.20 14.38
C GLN A 68 -10.76 -20.68 14.30
N ILE A 69 -11.87 -20.03 14.61
CA ILE A 69 -11.98 -18.57 14.54
C ILE A 69 -11.37 -17.95 15.79
N ASN A 70 -10.45 -17.01 15.59
CA ASN A 70 -9.90 -16.24 16.71
C ASN A 70 -10.86 -15.10 17.07
N TYR A 71 -11.80 -15.38 17.97
CA TYR A 71 -12.82 -14.41 18.39
C TYR A 71 -12.24 -13.16 19.09
N GLU A 72 -11.11 -13.27 19.78
CA GLU A 72 -10.46 -12.12 20.45
C GLU A 72 -9.88 -11.13 19.45
N LYS A 73 -9.31 -11.61 18.34
CA LYS A 73 -8.76 -10.77 17.27
C LYS A 73 -9.81 -10.37 16.23
N SER A 74 -10.90 -11.12 16.13
CA SER A 74 -11.93 -10.89 15.11
C SER A 74 -12.82 -9.71 15.47
N VAL A 75 -13.19 -8.93 14.46
CA VAL A 75 -14.19 -7.87 14.59
C VAL A 75 -15.47 -8.32 13.90
N LEU A 76 -16.41 -8.86 14.69
CA LEU A 76 -17.66 -9.42 14.17
C LEU A 76 -18.83 -8.43 14.19
N CYS A 77 -18.67 -7.32 14.92
CA CYS A 77 -19.65 -6.26 14.94
C CYS A 77 -19.43 -5.29 13.76
N PRO A 78 -20.51 -4.77 13.16
CA PRO A 78 -20.40 -3.77 12.11
C PRO A 78 -19.57 -2.57 12.56
N LYS A 79 -18.59 -2.18 11.75
CA LYS A 79 -17.80 -0.96 11.95
C LYS A 79 -17.72 -0.16 10.66
N LYS A 80 -17.75 1.16 10.81
CA LYS A 80 -17.56 2.12 9.70
C LYS A 80 -16.09 2.35 9.36
N SER A 81 -15.19 2.01 10.27
CA SER A 81 -13.74 2.09 10.08
C SER A 81 -13.08 0.87 10.72
N LEU A 82 -12.01 0.37 10.12
CA LEU A 82 -11.30 -0.81 10.59
C LEU A 82 -9.84 -0.81 10.16
N VAL A 83 -9.01 -1.53 10.91
CA VAL A 83 -7.63 -1.83 10.54
C VAL A 83 -7.60 -3.23 9.94
N ASN A 84 -7.04 -3.37 8.74
CA ASN A 84 -6.83 -4.66 8.08
C ASN A 84 -5.55 -4.58 7.25
N LEU A 85 -4.70 -5.62 7.34
CA LEU A 85 -3.37 -5.67 6.72
C LEU A 85 -2.47 -4.46 7.08
N GLY A 86 -2.58 -3.97 8.32
CA GLY A 86 -1.81 -2.82 8.81
C GLY A 86 -2.24 -1.46 8.24
N ILE A 87 -3.34 -1.39 7.50
CA ILE A 87 -3.89 -0.15 6.93
C ILE A 87 -5.20 0.21 7.63
N GLN A 88 -5.36 1.49 7.95
CA GLN A 88 -6.62 2.05 8.44
C GLN A 88 -7.53 2.36 7.25
N TRP A 89 -8.71 1.77 7.25
CA TRP A 89 -9.73 1.96 6.23
C TRP A 89 -10.88 2.79 6.79
N GLN A 90 -11.29 3.81 6.04
CA GLN A 90 -12.44 4.67 6.34
C GLN A 90 -13.30 4.84 5.08
N PRO A 91 -14.08 3.82 4.70
CA PRO A 91 -14.84 3.82 3.44
C PRO A 91 -15.89 4.93 3.34
N TRP A 92 -16.45 5.37 4.46
CA TRP A 92 -17.48 6.42 4.50
C TRP A 92 -16.92 7.80 4.14
N ASP A 93 -15.66 8.05 4.49
CA ASP A 93 -14.92 9.26 4.15
C ASP A 93 -14.10 9.10 2.87
N ASN A 94 -14.23 7.94 2.21
CA ASN A 94 -13.45 7.52 1.04
C ASN A 94 -11.93 7.61 1.28
N GLN A 95 -11.44 7.27 2.48
CA GLN A 95 -10.05 7.44 2.88
C GLN A 95 -9.39 6.15 3.35
N LYS A 96 -8.10 6.02 3.04
CA LYS A 96 -7.19 5.06 3.67
C LYS A 96 -5.94 5.78 4.17
N SER A 97 -5.40 5.29 5.28
CA SER A 97 -4.22 5.85 5.92
C SER A 97 -3.44 4.78 6.66
N LEU A 98 -2.25 5.15 7.15
CA LEU A 98 -1.52 4.32 8.09
C LEU A 98 -2.20 4.36 9.47
N THR A 99 -1.97 3.32 10.27
CA THR A 99 -2.34 3.35 11.69
C THR A 99 -1.42 4.29 12.45
N ALA A 100 -1.88 4.80 13.60
CA ALA A 100 -1.05 5.63 14.47
C ALA A 100 0.25 4.92 14.89
N GLU A 101 0.16 3.61 15.15
CA GLU A 101 1.31 2.77 15.51
C GLU A 101 2.35 2.70 14.37
N GLU A 102 1.90 2.49 13.13
CA GLU A 102 2.80 2.46 11.97
C GLU A 102 3.43 3.84 11.71
N ILE A 103 2.67 4.93 11.87
CA ILE A 103 3.18 6.29 11.72
C ILE A 103 4.31 6.54 12.73
N VAL A 104 4.09 6.22 14.01
CA VAL A 104 5.11 6.37 15.06
C VAL A 104 6.35 5.52 14.75
N HIS A 105 6.16 4.28 14.31
CA HIS A 105 7.26 3.39 13.94
C HIS A 105 8.07 3.90 12.74
N ILE A 106 7.40 4.43 11.71
CA ILE A 106 8.06 5.02 10.54
C ILE A 106 8.82 6.27 10.92
N ILE A 107 8.18 7.23 11.59
CA ILE A 107 8.79 8.49 12.01
C ILE A 107 9.99 8.21 12.91
N GLY A 108 9.84 7.35 13.92
CA GLY A 108 10.95 6.97 14.81
C GLY A 108 12.11 6.30 14.07
N THR A 109 11.82 5.44 13.10
CA THR A 109 12.86 4.82 12.26
C THR A 109 13.57 5.87 11.39
N VAL A 110 12.81 6.75 10.73
CA VAL A 110 13.33 7.83 9.89
C VAL A 110 14.22 8.77 10.71
N GLU A 111 13.76 9.23 11.87
CA GLU A 111 14.51 10.12 12.74
C GLU A 111 15.79 9.47 13.26
N SER A 112 15.75 8.18 13.61
CA SER A 112 16.96 7.47 14.03
C SER A 112 18.04 7.42 12.94
N VAL A 113 17.64 7.25 11.68
CA VAL A 113 18.56 7.23 10.53
C VAL A 113 19.11 8.63 10.27
N LEU A 114 18.25 9.65 10.31
CA LEU A 114 18.67 11.05 10.14
C LEU A 114 19.66 11.49 11.22
N LEU A 115 19.40 11.15 12.49
CA LEU A 115 20.27 11.47 13.62
C LEU A 115 21.64 10.76 13.53
N GLN A 116 21.67 9.51 13.06
CA GLN A 116 22.93 8.80 12.86
C GLN A 116 23.79 9.42 11.74
N GLY A 117 23.17 10.06 10.75
CA GLY A 117 23.87 10.66 9.60
C GLY A 117 24.55 9.64 8.67
N GLN A 118 24.47 8.35 8.99
CA GLN A 118 25.07 7.25 8.27
C GLN A 118 24.09 6.08 8.13
N ILE A 119 24.25 5.30 7.08
CA ILE A 119 23.37 4.18 6.77
C ILE A 119 24.16 2.93 6.42
N THR A 120 23.74 1.80 6.99
CA THR A 120 24.22 0.46 6.66
C THR A 120 23.30 -0.20 5.65
N LEU A 121 23.76 -1.23 4.94
CA LEU A 121 22.91 -2.01 4.04
C LEU A 121 21.67 -2.57 4.75
N LYS A 122 21.83 -3.09 5.98
CA LYS A 122 20.71 -3.62 6.76
C LYS A 122 19.70 -2.53 7.13
N SER A 123 20.18 -1.35 7.53
CA SER A 123 19.31 -0.21 7.83
C SER A 123 18.56 0.24 6.56
N ALA A 124 19.26 0.36 5.42
CA ALA A 124 18.67 0.68 4.13
C ALA A 124 17.59 -0.33 3.72
N GLN A 125 17.85 -1.63 3.85
CA GLN A 125 16.86 -2.68 3.56
C GLN A 125 15.62 -2.57 4.46
N LYS A 126 15.81 -2.33 5.77
CA LYS A 126 14.72 -2.17 6.73
C LYS A 126 13.83 -0.99 6.36
N ILE A 127 14.42 0.20 6.18
CA ILE A 127 13.67 1.42 5.89
C ILE A 127 12.99 1.36 4.51
N VAL A 128 13.66 0.80 3.49
CA VAL A 128 13.05 0.58 2.17
C VAL A 128 11.84 -0.34 2.28
N GLY A 129 11.95 -1.45 3.01
CA GLY A 129 10.82 -2.35 3.21
C GLY A 129 9.63 -1.66 3.87
N LEU A 130 9.91 -0.90 4.94
CA LEU A 130 8.91 -0.14 5.69
C LEU A 130 8.22 0.93 4.83
N LEU A 131 9.00 1.75 4.11
CA LEU A 131 8.47 2.81 3.25
C LEU A 131 7.78 2.26 2.00
N ASN A 132 8.17 1.08 1.52
CA ASN A 132 7.46 0.42 0.42
C ASN A 132 6.04 0.04 0.83
N PHE A 133 5.88 -0.55 2.03
CA PHE A 133 4.56 -0.79 2.62
C PHE A 133 3.79 0.53 2.80
N ALA A 134 4.41 1.53 3.44
CA ALA A 134 3.78 2.82 3.71
C ALA A 134 3.30 3.54 2.44
N SER A 135 4.04 3.39 1.33
CA SER A 135 3.71 4.02 0.04
C SER A 135 2.37 3.57 -0.56
N PHE A 136 1.78 2.49 -0.04
CA PHE A 136 0.43 2.08 -0.42
C PHE A 136 -0.65 3.01 0.14
N ALA A 137 -0.42 3.60 1.31
CA ALA A 137 -1.39 4.47 2.00
C ALA A 137 -1.00 5.95 1.96
N VAL A 138 0.29 6.27 1.87
CA VAL A 138 0.79 7.64 1.86
C VAL A 138 0.85 8.18 0.42
N PRO A 139 0.14 9.29 0.12
CA PRO A 139 0.11 9.86 -1.23
C PRO A 139 1.51 10.32 -1.64
N ARG A 140 1.89 10.06 -2.90
CA ARG A 140 3.23 10.37 -3.44
C ARG A 140 4.40 9.64 -2.75
N GLY A 141 4.14 8.69 -1.85
CA GLY A 141 5.20 7.95 -1.14
C GLY A 141 6.19 7.25 -2.07
N ARG A 142 5.70 6.65 -3.18
CA ARG A 142 6.58 6.00 -4.18
C ARG A 142 7.54 6.96 -4.88
N LEU A 143 7.18 8.23 -5.03
CA LEU A 143 8.03 9.24 -5.66
C LEU A 143 9.20 9.63 -4.76
N ASN A 144 8.97 9.68 -3.45
CA ASN A 144 9.95 10.05 -2.43
C ASN A 144 10.68 8.82 -1.84
N HIS A 145 10.96 7.83 -2.67
CA HIS A 145 11.62 6.58 -2.29
C HIS A 145 12.69 6.17 -3.32
N ARG A 146 12.91 6.98 -4.36
CA ARG A 146 13.76 6.57 -5.48
C ARG A 146 15.24 6.56 -5.11
N HIS A 147 15.73 7.61 -4.45
CA HIS A 147 17.14 7.74 -4.13
C HIS A 147 17.56 6.75 -3.05
N LEU A 148 16.70 6.53 -2.05
CA LEU A 148 16.91 5.52 -1.03
C LEU A 148 16.96 4.10 -1.61
N LEU A 149 16.09 3.77 -2.58
CA LEU A 149 16.13 2.47 -3.26
C LEU A 149 17.42 2.30 -4.08
N LEU A 150 17.84 3.34 -4.82
CA LEU A 150 19.11 3.32 -5.57
C LEU A 150 20.31 3.16 -4.65
N LEU A 151 20.29 3.82 -3.48
CA LEU A 151 21.32 3.66 -2.46
C LEU A 151 21.36 2.22 -1.96
N LYS A 152 20.21 1.62 -1.62
CA LYS A 152 20.12 0.20 -1.21
C LYS A 152 20.73 -0.73 -2.26
N ILE A 153 20.39 -0.55 -3.54
CA ILE A 153 20.90 -1.37 -4.65
C ILE A 153 22.42 -1.21 -4.79
N SER A 154 22.93 0.03 -4.70
CA SER A 154 24.36 0.33 -4.77
C SER A 154 25.15 -0.27 -3.60
N LEU A 155 24.60 -0.24 -2.39
CA LEU A 155 25.20 -0.86 -1.21
C LEU A 155 25.26 -2.40 -1.36
N GLU A 156 24.19 -3.00 -1.88
CA GLU A 156 24.07 -4.45 -2.06
C GLU A 156 25.04 -4.96 -3.14
N SER A 157 25.10 -4.29 -4.30
CA SER A 157 25.99 -4.68 -5.40
C SER A 157 27.47 -4.59 -5.04
N LYS A 158 27.83 -3.64 -4.16
CA LYS A 158 29.20 -3.48 -3.66
C LYS A 158 29.52 -4.37 -2.46
N GLY A 159 28.56 -5.15 -1.94
CA GLY A 159 28.75 -5.93 -0.71
C GLY A 159 29.12 -5.05 0.49
N GLN A 160 28.58 -3.83 0.54
CA GLN A 160 29.00 -2.80 1.47
C GLN A 160 28.60 -3.16 2.92
N LYS A 161 29.59 -3.46 3.76
CA LYS A 161 29.38 -3.81 5.18
C LYS A 161 29.47 -2.62 6.13
N LYS A 162 30.26 -1.60 5.78
CA LYS A 162 30.45 -0.40 6.61
C LYS A 162 29.34 0.60 6.38
N ALA A 163 28.97 1.34 7.43
CA ALA A 163 28.06 2.47 7.31
C ALA A 163 28.67 3.55 6.41
N LEU A 164 27.84 4.14 5.55
CA LEU A 164 28.22 5.26 4.69
C LEU A 164 27.44 6.51 5.06
N PRO A 165 28.00 7.71 4.87
CA PRO A 165 27.26 8.96 5.04
C PRO A 165 25.99 8.99 4.19
N LEU A 166 24.92 9.55 4.73
CA LEU A 166 23.66 9.73 4.02
C LEU A 166 23.83 10.77 2.90
N PRO A 167 23.51 10.41 1.63
CA PRO A 167 23.47 11.40 0.56
C PRO A 167 22.35 12.41 0.79
N GLN A 168 22.57 13.68 0.42
CA GLN A 168 21.58 14.76 0.63
C GLN A 168 20.20 14.42 0.07
N LYS A 169 20.13 13.85 -1.14
CA LYS A 169 18.84 13.47 -1.75
C LYS A 169 18.06 12.43 -0.95
N VAL A 170 18.76 11.56 -0.22
CA VAL A 170 18.11 10.58 0.67
C VAL A 170 17.62 11.28 1.94
N ILE A 171 18.39 12.24 2.47
CA ILE A 171 17.96 13.07 3.60
C ILE A 171 16.66 13.81 3.22
N ASP A 172 16.60 14.41 2.04
CA ASP A 172 15.41 15.14 1.57
C ASP A 172 14.19 14.20 1.48
N GLU A 173 14.35 12.99 0.96
CA GLU A 173 13.29 11.96 0.93
C GLU A 173 12.84 11.58 2.35
N LEU A 174 13.78 11.35 3.26
CA LEU A 174 13.48 10.98 4.65
C LEU A 174 12.77 12.11 5.41
N VAL A 175 13.17 13.36 5.21
CA VAL A 175 12.49 14.53 5.77
C VAL A 175 11.07 14.68 5.21
N TRP A 176 10.89 14.40 3.92
CA TRP A 176 9.56 14.35 3.31
C TRP A 176 8.68 13.28 3.97
N TRP A 177 9.20 12.08 4.19
CA TRP A 177 8.45 11.02 4.88
C TRP A 177 8.05 11.44 6.30
N ARG A 178 8.98 12.00 7.08
CA ARG A 178 8.68 12.50 8.43
C ARG A 178 7.50 13.48 8.46
N THR A 179 7.33 14.31 7.44
CA THR A 179 6.26 15.33 7.37
C THR A 179 4.97 14.86 6.72
N ASN A 180 5.00 13.77 5.93
CA ASN A 180 3.87 13.35 5.09
C ASN A 180 3.27 11.99 5.47
N CYS A 181 3.82 11.28 6.48
CA CYS A 181 3.31 9.96 6.90
C CYS A 181 1.84 9.97 7.34
N GLU A 182 1.35 11.09 7.86
CA GLU A 182 -0.02 11.22 8.37
C GLU A 182 -1.04 11.49 7.26
N LEU A 183 -0.59 11.76 6.03
CA LEU A 183 -1.48 12.05 4.92
C LEU A 183 -2.32 10.82 4.54
N THR A 184 -3.58 11.10 4.23
CA THR A 184 -4.55 10.10 3.78
C THR A 184 -4.61 10.04 2.25
N THR A 185 -4.86 8.86 1.70
CA THR A 185 -5.11 8.67 0.26
C THR A 185 -6.57 8.28 0.05
N PRO A 186 -7.26 8.78 -1.00
CA PRO A 186 -8.60 8.33 -1.30
C PRO A 186 -8.63 6.85 -1.68
N ILE A 187 -9.67 6.12 -1.28
CA ILE A 187 -9.85 4.72 -1.68
C ILE A 187 -10.22 4.66 -3.17
N HIS A 188 -11.19 5.48 -3.56
CA HIS A 188 -11.68 5.63 -4.92
C HIS A 188 -11.36 7.03 -5.43
N TYR A 189 -10.61 7.09 -6.53
CA TYR A 189 -10.39 8.34 -7.24
C TYR A 189 -11.62 8.66 -8.10
N PRO A 190 -11.96 9.95 -8.27
CA PRO A 190 -12.99 10.34 -9.23
C PRO A 190 -12.57 9.91 -10.64
N PRO A 191 -13.53 9.58 -11.52
CA PRO A 191 -13.22 9.24 -12.89
C PRO A 191 -12.51 10.42 -13.58
N PRO A 192 -11.45 10.17 -14.37
CA PRO A 192 -10.76 11.24 -15.08
C PRO A 192 -11.71 11.90 -16.09
N THR A 193 -11.79 13.22 -16.07
CA THR A 193 -12.59 14.01 -17.02
C THR A 193 -11.80 14.36 -18.29
N ASN A 194 -10.48 14.27 -18.22
CA ASN A 194 -9.57 14.66 -19.28
C ASN A 194 -8.48 13.58 -19.43
N TYR A 195 -8.14 13.27 -20.68
CA TYR A 195 -7.09 12.33 -21.03
C TYR A 195 -5.96 13.09 -21.70
N LEU A 196 -4.77 13.02 -21.11
CA LEU A 196 -3.55 13.58 -21.67
C LEU A 196 -2.63 12.44 -22.09
N ALA A 197 -2.43 12.27 -23.39
CA ALA A 197 -1.34 11.46 -23.92
C ALA A 197 -0.16 12.38 -24.21
N THR A 198 1.05 11.97 -23.84
CA THR A 198 2.27 12.70 -24.17
C THR A 198 3.24 11.75 -24.83
N ASP A 199 3.85 12.17 -25.93
CA ASP A 199 5.04 11.54 -26.46
C ASP A 199 6.22 12.50 -26.39
N ALA A 200 7.40 11.94 -26.15
CA ALA A 200 8.62 12.71 -26.08
C ALA A 200 9.67 12.00 -26.92
N LEU A 201 10.01 12.61 -28.05
CA LEU A 201 11.18 12.26 -28.85
C LEU A 201 12.33 13.17 -28.44
N GLY A 202 13.57 12.71 -28.61
CA GLY A 202 14.75 13.44 -28.13
C GLY A 202 14.85 14.91 -28.56
N GLN A 203 14.15 15.31 -29.64
CA GLN A 203 14.19 16.63 -30.26
C GLN A 203 12.86 17.42 -30.19
N ALA A 204 11.74 16.76 -29.88
CA ALA A 204 10.40 17.36 -29.91
C ALA A 204 9.48 16.71 -28.87
N TRP A 205 8.42 17.42 -28.51
CA TRP A 205 7.34 16.88 -27.68
C TRP A 205 6.03 16.98 -28.43
N GLY A 206 5.17 16.00 -28.21
CA GLY A 206 3.77 16.06 -28.58
C GLY A 206 2.92 15.76 -27.35
N CYS A 207 1.75 16.39 -27.28
CA CYS A 207 0.72 15.98 -26.36
C CYS A 207 -0.64 16.05 -27.00
N GLN A 208 -1.52 15.15 -26.60
CA GLN A 208 -2.91 15.15 -26.98
C GLN A 208 -3.75 15.24 -25.72
N LEU A 209 -4.39 16.38 -25.51
CA LEU A 209 -5.38 16.58 -24.46
C LEU A 209 -6.77 16.38 -25.06
N ASN A 210 -7.41 15.25 -24.76
CA ASN A 210 -8.67 14.82 -25.37
C ASN A 210 -8.56 14.82 -26.91
N ASN A 211 -9.23 15.76 -27.59
CA ASN A 211 -9.23 15.89 -29.05
C ASN A 211 -8.27 17.01 -29.53
N VAL A 212 -7.53 17.66 -28.63
CA VAL A 212 -6.61 18.74 -28.95
C VAL A 212 -5.18 18.19 -28.96
N ALA A 213 -4.57 18.15 -30.14
CA ALA A 213 -3.16 17.83 -30.28
C ALA A 213 -2.31 19.12 -30.26
N LEU A 214 -1.25 19.10 -29.47
CA LEU A 214 -0.20 20.11 -29.39
C LEU A 214 1.13 19.42 -29.68
N SER A 215 2.04 20.13 -30.34
CA SER A 215 3.40 19.67 -30.51
C SER A 215 4.33 20.85 -30.58
N GLY A 216 5.58 20.65 -30.19
CA GLY A 216 6.59 21.70 -30.19
C GLY A 216 8.00 21.14 -30.22
N ARG A 217 8.95 22.00 -30.60
CA ARG A 217 10.37 21.66 -30.48
C ARG A 217 10.83 21.94 -29.04
N LYS A 218 11.87 21.24 -28.57
CA LYS A 218 12.40 21.45 -27.21
C LYS A 218 12.82 22.88 -26.90
N GLU A 219 13.15 23.67 -27.92
CA GLU A 219 13.56 25.07 -27.80
C GLU A 219 12.40 26.01 -27.37
N GLU A 220 11.14 25.58 -27.48
CA GLU A 220 9.95 26.39 -27.19
C GLU A 220 9.40 26.18 -25.76
N VAL A 221 10.01 25.29 -24.98
CA VAL A 221 9.51 24.84 -23.66
C VAL A 221 9.53 25.96 -22.60
N THR A 222 10.27 27.05 -22.82
CA THR A 222 10.42 28.16 -21.85
C THR A 222 9.19 29.06 -21.71
N LYS A 223 8.13 28.91 -22.52
CA LYS A 223 6.97 29.82 -22.49
C LYS A 223 5.75 29.34 -21.70
N TYR A 224 5.65 28.05 -21.36
CA TYR A 224 4.41 27.48 -20.81
C TYR A 224 4.53 26.92 -19.37
N SER A 225 5.69 27.05 -18.72
CA SER A 225 5.90 26.57 -17.35
C SER A 225 5.28 27.45 -16.23
N ASN A 226 4.67 28.60 -16.57
CA ASN A 226 4.09 29.53 -15.60
C ASN A 226 2.55 29.50 -15.54
N ALA A 227 1.89 28.45 -16.06
CA ALA A 227 0.42 28.40 -16.13
C ALA A 227 -0.25 27.40 -15.17
N LEU A 228 0.48 26.87 -14.18
CA LEU A 228 -0.05 25.95 -13.15
C LEU A 228 0.52 26.28 -11.76
N GLU A 229 0.38 27.54 -11.33
CA GLU A 229 0.28 27.90 -9.90
C GLU A 229 -1.18 28.06 -9.51
#